data_AF-A0A2J5NML1-F1
#
_entry.id   AF-A0A2J5NML1-F1
#
_cell.length_a   1.000
_cell.length_b   1.000
_cell.length_c   1.000
_cell.angle_alpha   90.00
_cell.angle_beta   90.00
_cell.angle_gamma   90.00
#
_symmetry.space_group_name_H-M   'P 1'
#
loop_
_entity.id
_entity.type
_entity.pdbx_description
1 polymer ?
#
loop_
_entity_poly.entity_id
_entity_poly.type
_entity_poly.pdbx_seq_one_letter_code
_entity_poly.pdbx_strand_id
1 'polypeptide(L)'
;MMGLMAHRSGEVLMLSGRQDFSAHRLRIQGFREVISQRFPHLLLGEVLAGEDNRQRIDRLLEEALRRNRDVVGIYNTGLGNTQVAQALARHRRYGECCWMTHERYSTTREQLAQGGMALTIDQNPRQHARLAVELALRHLETGYQPHLFSDGKVEFILYSAENVD
;
A
#
# COMPACT_ATOMS: atom_id res chain seq x y z
N MET A 1 4.15 9.42 -6.41
CA MET A 1 2.74 9.34 -6.84
C MET A 1 1.84 10.12 -5.91
N MET A 2 1.70 9.75 -4.62
CA MET A 2 0.78 10.45 -3.71
C MET A 2 0.97 11.96 -3.67
N GLY A 3 2.20 12.45 -3.55
CA GLY A 3 2.49 13.89 -3.56
C GLY A 3 2.05 14.66 -4.82
N LEU A 4 1.82 13.96 -5.93
CA LEU A 4 1.30 14.55 -7.17
C LEU A 4 -0.23 14.43 -7.28
N MET A 5 -0.84 13.48 -6.56
CA MET A 5 -2.27 13.14 -6.65
C MET A 5 -3.09 13.68 -5.46
N ALA A 6 -2.45 13.98 -4.33
CA ALA A 6 -3.09 14.67 -3.22
C ALA A 6 -3.14 16.18 -3.53
N HIS A 7 -4.28 16.67 -3.99
CA HIS A 7 -4.43 18.04 -4.50
C HIS A 7 -4.54 19.13 -3.43
N ARG A 8 -4.46 18.77 -2.15
CA ARG A 8 -4.64 19.64 -0.99
C ARG A 8 -3.63 19.32 0.10
N SER A 9 -3.18 20.35 0.81
CA SER A 9 -2.39 20.21 2.02
C SER A 9 -3.19 19.47 3.09
N GLY A 10 -2.49 18.74 3.95
CA GLY A 10 -3.09 18.05 5.09
C GLY A 10 -2.32 16.81 5.51
N GLU A 11 -2.92 16.02 6.39
CA GLU A 11 -2.28 14.82 6.95
C GLU A 11 -2.39 13.61 6.02
N VAL A 12 -1.31 12.86 5.90
CA VAL A 12 -1.27 11.55 5.26
C VAL A 12 -1.06 10.49 6.32
N LEU A 13 -2.04 9.60 6.46
CA LEU A 13 -1.93 8.44 7.34
C LEU A 13 -1.17 7.31 6.63
N MET A 14 -0.41 6.56 7.41
CA MET A 14 0.29 5.36 6.93
C MET A 14 -0.25 4.16 7.68
N LEU A 15 -0.78 3.18 6.96
CA LEU A 15 -1.23 1.90 7.50
C LEU A 15 -0.18 0.83 7.18
N SER A 16 0.31 0.18 8.22
CA SER A 16 1.30 -0.90 8.13
C SER A 16 0.74 -2.21 8.63
N GLY A 17 1.14 -3.31 7.98
CA GLY A 17 0.99 -4.65 8.53
C GLY A 17 1.93 -4.89 9.71
N ARG A 18 2.39 -6.12 9.88
CA ARG A 18 3.33 -6.49 10.96
C ARG A 18 4.62 -5.67 10.94
N GLN A 19 5.04 -5.22 12.12
CA GLN A 19 6.27 -4.42 12.28
C GLN A 19 7.56 -5.22 12.12
N ASP A 20 7.51 -6.53 12.36
CA ASP A 20 8.67 -7.42 12.19
C ASP A 20 8.91 -7.81 10.72
N PHE A 21 7.97 -7.52 9.83
CA PHE A 21 8.11 -7.80 8.42
C PHE A 21 8.82 -6.64 7.68
N SER A 22 10.04 -6.91 7.23
CA SER A 22 10.94 -5.91 6.63
C SER A 22 10.33 -5.19 5.42
N ALA A 23 9.51 -5.88 4.62
CA ALA A 23 8.88 -5.31 3.44
C ALA A 23 7.99 -4.11 3.79
N HIS A 24 7.16 -4.20 4.83
CA HIS A 24 6.33 -3.07 5.28
C HIS A 24 7.18 -1.92 5.80
N ARG A 25 8.22 -2.21 6.59
CA ARG A 25 9.12 -1.18 7.12
C ARG A 25 9.82 -0.40 6.02
N LEU A 26 10.39 -1.09 5.03
CA LEU A 26 11.09 -0.46 3.91
C LEU A 26 10.14 0.37 3.04
N ARG A 27 8.91 -0.13 2.81
CA ARG A 27 7.85 0.63 2.10
C ARG A 27 7.50 1.93 2.84
N ILE A 28 7.28 1.87 4.16
CA ILE A 28 7.01 3.05 4.98
C ILE A 28 8.19 4.03 4.97
N GLN A 29 9.40 3.52 5.16
CA GLN A 29 10.61 4.35 5.18
C GLN A 29 10.78 5.12 3.87
N GLY A 30 10.77 4.42 2.73
CA GLY A 30 10.91 5.07 1.42
C GLY A 30 9.78 6.05 1.12
N PHE A 31 8.55 5.74 1.55
CA PHE A 31 7.43 6.66 1.44
C PHE A 31 7.67 7.96 2.24
N ARG A 32 8.09 7.84 3.50
CA ARG A 32 8.38 8.99 4.38
C ARG A 32 9.50 9.86 3.83
N GLU A 33 10.58 9.25 3.36
CA GLU A 33 11.72 9.95 2.75
C GLU A 33 11.26 10.83 1.58
N VAL A 34 10.53 10.24 0.63
CA VAL A 34 10.06 10.95 -0.57
C VAL A 34 9.08 12.07 -0.22
N ILE A 35 8.09 11.81 0.64
CA ILE A 35 7.09 12.83 1.01
C ILE A 35 7.75 14.00 1.76
N SER A 36 8.60 13.71 2.75
CA SER A 36 9.26 14.76 3.56
C SER A 36 10.19 15.64 2.72
N GLN A 37 10.90 15.05 1.75
CA GLN A 37 11.86 15.78 0.93
C GLN A 37 11.18 16.59 -0.19
N ARG A 38 10.10 16.07 -0.78
CA ARG A 38 9.56 16.62 -2.05
C ARG A 38 8.18 17.24 -1.92
N PHE A 39 7.42 16.93 -0.87
CA PHE A 39 6.03 17.33 -0.72
C PHE A 39 5.71 17.82 0.71
N PRO A 40 6.38 18.89 1.18
CA PRO A 40 6.28 19.36 2.57
C PRO A 40 4.88 19.87 2.99
N HIS A 41 3.98 20.08 2.03
CA HIS A 41 2.58 20.42 2.30
C HIS A 41 1.74 19.20 2.76
N LEU A 42 2.27 17.99 2.60
CA LEU A 42 1.69 16.76 3.13
C LEU A 42 2.36 16.41 4.46
N LEU A 43 1.59 16.52 5.53
CA LEU A 43 2.04 16.22 6.88
C LEU A 43 1.98 14.71 7.10
N LEU A 44 3.12 14.08 7.40
CA LEU A 44 3.16 12.65 7.68
C LEU A 44 2.59 12.39 9.09
N GLY A 45 1.43 11.74 9.13
CA GLY A 45 0.80 11.30 10.36
C GLY A 45 1.50 10.11 11.00
N GLU A 46 0.87 9.57 12.05
CA GLU A 46 1.34 8.35 12.70
C GLU A 46 1.23 7.12 11.79
N VAL A 47 2.13 6.16 12.00
CA VAL A 47 2.04 4.85 11.35
C VAL A 47 1.11 3.99 12.18
N LEU A 48 -0.08 3.72 11.63
CA LEU A 48 -1.06 2.82 12.19
C LEU A 48 -0.57 1.38 12.01
N ALA A 49 -0.09 0.76 13.08
CA ALA A 49 0.36 -0.63 13.08
C ALA A 49 -0.85 -1.57 13.20
N GLY A 50 -1.36 -2.04 12.05
CA GLY A 50 -2.54 -2.90 11.94
C GLY A 50 -2.29 -4.35 12.37
N GLU A 51 -1.04 -4.80 12.38
CA GLU A 51 -0.64 -6.17 12.76
C GLU A 51 -1.44 -7.26 12.02
N ASP A 52 -1.79 -6.99 10.76
CA ASP A 52 -2.62 -7.86 9.91
C ASP A 52 -3.98 -8.26 10.54
N ASN A 53 -4.45 -7.49 11.53
CA ASN A 53 -5.66 -7.75 12.27
C ASN A 53 -6.75 -6.73 11.90
N ARG A 54 -7.82 -7.20 11.24
CA ARG A 54 -8.90 -6.33 10.74
C ARG A 54 -9.56 -5.47 11.83
N GLN A 55 -9.84 -6.05 13.00
CA GLN A 55 -10.47 -5.32 14.11
C GLN A 55 -9.54 -4.24 14.69
N ARG A 56 -8.23 -4.49 14.71
CA ARG A 56 -7.23 -3.49 15.09
C ARG A 56 -7.14 -2.37 14.06
N ILE A 57 -7.10 -2.71 12.77
CA ILE A 57 -7.08 -1.75 11.67
C ILE A 57 -8.31 -0.84 11.74
N ASP A 58 -9.51 -1.41 11.92
CA ASP A 58 -10.75 -0.63 12.07
C ASP A 58 -10.65 0.37 13.22
N ARG A 59 -10.25 -0.08 14.42
CA ARG A 59 -10.11 0.81 15.59
C ARG A 59 -9.13 1.95 15.34
N LEU A 60 -7.94 1.64 14.81
CA LEU A 60 -6.89 2.62 14.55
C LEU A 60 -7.32 3.66 13.51
N LEU A 61 -7.97 3.23 12.42
CA LEU A 61 -8.48 4.13 11.39
C LEU A 61 -9.59 5.04 11.94
N GLU A 62 -10.52 4.48 12.72
CA GLU A 62 -11.60 5.24 13.34
C GLU A 62 -11.08 6.30 14.31
N GLU A 63 -10.10 5.95 15.15
CA GLU A 63 -9.46 6.89 16.07
C GLU A 63 -8.72 8.00 15.32
N ALA A 64 -7.93 7.66 14.31
CA ALA A 64 -7.18 8.62 13.51
C ALA A 64 -8.08 9.59 12.73
N LEU A 65 -9.09 9.07 12.03
CA LEU A 65 -10.01 9.88 11.22
C LEU A 65 -10.94 10.75 12.07
N ARG A 66 -11.30 10.29 13.28
CA ARG A 66 -12.09 11.10 14.24
C ARG A 66 -11.26 12.25 14.82
N ARG A 67 -9.98 11.99 15.12
CA ARG A 67 -9.06 12.98 15.70
C ARG A 67 -8.71 14.10 14.71
N ASN A 68 -8.52 13.77 13.43
CA ASN A 68 -8.11 14.76 12.43
C ASN A 68 -9.11 14.88 11.26
N ARG A 69 -9.66 16.09 11.10
CA ARG A 69 -10.56 16.42 9.99
C ARG A 69 -9.86 16.65 8.65
N ASP A 70 -8.54 16.78 8.64
CA ASP A 70 -7.75 17.16 7.46
C ASP A 70 -6.82 16.03 6.96
N VAL A 71 -7.25 14.78 7.09
CA VAL A 71 -6.58 13.64 6.43
C VAL A 71 -6.90 13.69 4.95
N VAL A 72 -5.87 13.86 4.13
CA VAL A 72 -5.92 14.01 2.67
C VAL A 72 -5.37 12.81 1.93
N GLY A 73 -4.64 11.92 2.61
CA GLY A 73 -4.14 10.69 2.01
C GLY A 73 -4.04 9.53 2.99
N ILE A 74 -4.13 8.32 2.45
CA ILE A 74 -3.85 7.07 3.17
C ILE A 74 -2.91 6.22 2.31
N TYR A 75 -1.75 5.89 2.85
CA TYR A 75 -0.85 4.90 2.25
C TYR A 75 -0.92 3.60 3.04
N ASN A 76 -1.52 2.56 2.46
CA ASN A 76 -1.63 1.24 3.06
C ASN A 76 -0.63 0.25 2.46
N THR A 77 0.30 -0.27 3.27
CA THR A 77 1.34 -1.19 2.78
C THR A 77 0.94 -2.67 2.74
N GLY A 78 -0.22 -3.05 3.27
CA GLY A 78 -0.60 -4.45 3.47
C GLY A 78 -2.12 -4.68 3.48
N LEU A 79 -2.59 -5.53 4.39
CA LEU A 79 -4.01 -5.82 4.54
C LEU A 79 -4.82 -4.58 4.97
N GLY A 80 -6.15 -4.69 4.94
CA GLY A 80 -7.02 -3.63 5.47
C GLY A 80 -7.77 -2.82 4.42
N ASN A 81 -7.69 -3.16 3.14
CA ASN A 81 -8.31 -2.35 2.08
C ASN A 81 -9.83 -2.17 2.26
N THR A 82 -10.53 -3.22 2.70
CA THR A 82 -11.95 -3.12 3.06
C THR A 82 -12.19 -2.19 4.24
N GLN A 83 -11.34 -2.27 5.28
CA GLN A 83 -11.43 -1.43 6.47
C GLN A 83 -11.19 0.05 6.13
N VAL A 84 -10.19 0.34 5.28
CA VAL A 84 -9.90 1.68 4.78
C VAL A 84 -11.09 2.25 4.01
N ALA A 85 -11.63 1.49 3.04
CA ALA A 85 -12.80 1.92 2.26
C ALA A 85 -14.00 2.24 3.16
N GLN A 86 -14.31 1.36 4.11
CA GLN A 86 -15.44 1.56 5.03
C GLN A 86 -15.23 2.74 5.97
N ALA A 87 -14.01 2.92 6.51
CA ALA A 87 -13.69 4.04 7.38
C ALA A 87 -13.77 5.37 6.61
N LEU A 88 -13.21 5.45 5.41
CA LEU A 88 -13.33 6.63 4.56
C LEU A 88 -14.80 6.95 4.23
N ALA A 89 -15.62 5.93 3.93
CA ALA A 89 -17.06 6.13 3.69
C ALA A 89 -17.79 6.67 4.94
N ARG A 90 -17.57 6.08 6.11
CA ARG A 90 -18.17 6.53 7.39
C ARG A 90 -17.82 7.98 7.73
N HIS A 91 -16.60 8.40 7.40
CA HIS A 91 -16.10 9.75 7.64
C HIS A 91 -16.33 10.72 6.47
N ARG A 92 -17.09 10.32 5.44
CA ARG A 92 -17.40 11.11 4.22
C ARG A 92 -16.15 11.60 3.48
N ARG A 93 -15.13 10.74 3.37
CA ARG A 93 -13.87 11.00 2.65
C ARG A 93 -13.58 9.99 1.55
N TYR A 94 -14.53 9.12 1.27
CA TYR A 94 -14.45 8.19 0.16
C TYR A 94 -14.40 8.96 -1.17
N GLY A 95 -13.41 8.66 -2.01
CA GLY A 95 -13.18 9.39 -3.27
C GLY A 95 -12.54 10.78 -3.12
N GLU A 96 -12.60 11.39 -1.93
CA GLU A 96 -11.89 12.65 -1.65
C GLU A 96 -10.46 12.43 -1.15
N CYS A 97 -10.24 11.38 -0.35
CA CYS A 97 -8.93 11.05 0.20
C CYS A 97 -8.08 10.31 -0.83
N CYS A 98 -6.84 10.76 -1.04
CA CYS A 98 -5.89 10.08 -1.92
C CYS A 98 -5.42 8.77 -1.28
N TRP A 99 -6.08 7.66 -1.63
CA TRP A 99 -5.77 6.34 -1.08
C TRP A 99 -4.91 5.52 -2.04
N MET A 100 -3.77 5.03 -1.55
CA MET A 100 -2.86 4.14 -2.28
C MET A 100 -2.56 2.86 -1.50
N THR A 101 -2.41 1.74 -2.21
CA THR A 101 -2.04 0.47 -1.58
C THR A 101 -1.14 -0.41 -2.46
N HIS A 102 -0.95 -1.68 -2.05
CA HIS A 102 -0.21 -2.69 -2.76
C HIS A 102 -1.13 -3.85 -3.18
N GLU A 103 -0.73 -4.48 -4.27
CA GLU A 103 -1.36 -5.64 -4.92
C GLU A 103 -2.72 -5.36 -5.57
N ARG A 104 -2.94 -5.98 -6.73
CA ARG A 104 -4.20 -6.01 -7.48
C ARG A 104 -4.99 -7.25 -7.07
N TYR A 105 -5.78 -7.10 -6.01
CA TYR A 105 -6.78 -8.08 -5.59
C TYR A 105 -8.17 -7.65 -6.03
N SER A 106 -9.17 -8.53 -5.85
CA SER A 106 -10.57 -8.20 -6.16
C SER A 106 -11.04 -6.92 -5.46
N THR A 107 -10.65 -6.73 -4.20
CA THR A 107 -10.99 -5.53 -3.42
C THR A 107 -10.33 -4.29 -3.98
N THR A 108 -9.05 -4.31 -4.35
CA THR A 108 -8.39 -3.11 -4.90
C THR A 108 -8.93 -2.78 -6.30
N ARG A 109 -9.25 -3.80 -7.11
CA ARG A 109 -9.93 -3.61 -8.40
C ARG A 109 -11.27 -2.91 -8.24
N GLU A 110 -12.11 -3.41 -7.33
CA GLU A 110 -13.40 -2.81 -7.03
C GLU A 110 -13.27 -1.35 -6.57
N GLN A 111 -12.33 -1.07 -5.67
CA GLN A 111 -12.16 0.27 -5.11
C GLN A 111 -11.57 1.28 -6.11
N LEU A 112 -10.74 0.82 -7.05
CA LEU A 112 -10.30 1.64 -8.18
C LEU A 112 -11.48 1.95 -9.13
N ALA A 113 -12.26 0.93 -9.49
CA ALA A 113 -13.43 1.11 -10.38
C ALA A 113 -14.52 2.00 -9.78
N GLN A 114 -14.71 1.96 -8.46
CA GLN A 114 -15.64 2.82 -7.72
C GLN A 114 -15.10 4.24 -7.45
N GLY A 115 -13.84 4.53 -7.81
CA GLY A 115 -13.20 5.82 -7.57
C GLY A 115 -12.82 6.10 -6.11
N GLY A 116 -12.87 5.09 -5.24
CA GLY A 116 -12.45 5.22 -3.84
C GLY A 116 -10.94 5.21 -3.65
N MET A 117 -10.22 4.51 -4.53
CA MET A 117 -8.77 4.37 -4.52
C MET A 117 -8.14 5.09 -5.70
N ALA A 118 -6.99 5.73 -5.46
CA ALA A 118 -6.25 6.43 -6.51
C ALA A 118 -5.31 5.49 -7.29
N LEU A 119 -4.63 4.59 -6.60
CA LEU A 119 -3.58 3.74 -7.19
C LEU A 119 -3.30 2.49 -6.35
N THR A 120 -3.00 1.35 -7.00
CA THR A 120 -2.30 0.23 -6.35
C THR A 120 -0.99 -0.09 -7.07
N ILE A 121 0.01 -0.52 -6.29
CA ILE A 121 1.31 -0.99 -6.75
C ILE A 121 1.28 -2.52 -6.69
N ASP A 122 1.11 -3.18 -7.83
CA ASP A 122 1.06 -4.65 -7.91
C ASP A 122 2.45 -5.23 -8.15
N GLN A 123 2.84 -6.21 -7.34
CA GLN A 123 4.15 -6.87 -7.46
C GLN A 123 4.04 -8.26 -8.08
N ASN A 124 2.86 -8.63 -8.60
CA ASN A 124 2.55 -9.95 -9.13
C ASN A 124 3.04 -11.09 -8.22
N PRO A 125 2.41 -11.29 -7.03
CA PRO A 125 2.84 -12.29 -6.05
C PRO A 125 2.81 -13.73 -6.62
N ARG A 126 1.99 -13.98 -7.64
CA ARG A 126 1.97 -15.26 -8.36
C ARG A 126 3.29 -15.50 -9.10
N GLN A 127 3.82 -14.48 -9.77
CA GLN A 127 5.10 -14.57 -10.46
C GLN A 127 6.25 -14.76 -9.47
N HIS A 128 6.23 -14.07 -8.33
CA HIS A 128 7.20 -14.32 -7.25
C HIS A 128 7.18 -15.80 -6.81
N ALA A 129 5.99 -16.36 -6.54
CA ALA A 129 5.88 -17.76 -6.14
C ALA A 129 6.41 -18.72 -7.22
N ARG A 130 6.08 -18.48 -8.49
CA ARG A 130 6.56 -19.30 -9.61
C ARG A 130 8.07 -19.27 -9.74
N LEU A 131 8.67 -18.07 -9.76
CA LEU A 131 10.11 -17.90 -9.90
C LEU A 131 10.86 -18.48 -8.69
N ALA A 132 10.32 -18.33 -7.48
CA ALA A 132 10.93 -18.93 -6.29
C ALA A 132 11.03 -20.46 -6.40
N VAL A 133 9.97 -21.13 -6.87
CA VAL A 133 9.97 -22.58 -7.08
C VAL A 133 10.92 -22.97 -8.22
N GLU A 134 10.91 -22.25 -9.34
CA GLU A 134 11.80 -22.50 -10.48
C GLU A 134 13.28 -22.38 -10.08
N LEU A 135 13.64 -21.34 -9.32
CA LEU A 135 15.01 -21.14 -8.84
C LEU A 135 15.42 -22.22 -7.83
N ALA A 136 14.52 -22.62 -6.94
CA ALA A 136 14.80 -23.69 -5.98
C ALA A 136 15.06 -25.03 -6.69
N LEU A 137 14.23 -25.39 -7.67
CA LEU A 137 14.41 -26.61 -8.45
C LEU A 137 15.72 -26.57 -9.25
N ARG A 138 15.99 -25.46 -9.96
CA ARG A 138 17.23 -25.30 -10.73
C ARG A 138 18.47 -25.43 -9.84
N HIS A 139 18.43 -24.87 -8.63
CA HIS A 139 19.51 -25.02 -7.65
C HIS A 139 19.70 -26.50 -7.27
N LEU A 140 18.62 -27.21 -6.95
CA LEU A 140 18.69 -28.62 -6.56
C LEU A 140 19.17 -29.54 -7.69
N GLU A 141 18.80 -29.25 -8.94
CA GLU A 141 19.16 -30.06 -10.10
C GLU A 141 20.58 -29.81 -10.61
N THR A 142 21.05 -28.56 -10.55
CA THR A 142 22.28 -28.13 -11.25
C THR A 142 23.34 -27.53 -10.35
N GLY A 143 23.02 -27.27 -9.07
CA GLY A 143 23.87 -26.50 -8.16
C GLY A 143 23.89 -24.99 -8.44
N TYR A 144 23.05 -24.50 -9.37
CA TYR A 144 22.97 -23.07 -9.72
C TYR A 144 22.77 -22.19 -8.48
N GLN A 145 23.54 -21.10 -8.38
CA GLN A 145 23.42 -20.12 -7.31
C GLN A 145 22.71 -18.87 -7.86
N PRO A 146 21.46 -18.59 -7.44
CA PRO A 146 20.74 -17.44 -7.93
C PRO A 146 21.37 -16.13 -7.45
N HIS A 147 21.45 -15.16 -8.34
CA HIS A 147 21.90 -13.82 -8.01
C HIS A 147 20.77 -13.03 -7.32
N LEU A 148 21.05 -12.53 -6.12
CA LEU A 148 20.07 -12.02 -5.15
C LEU A 148 19.10 -10.93 -5.67
N PHE A 149 19.51 -10.11 -6.65
CA PHE A 149 18.72 -8.97 -7.13
C PHE A 149 18.31 -9.02 -8.60
N SER A 150 18.75 -10.04 -9.33
CA SER A 150 18.40 -10.19 -10.75
C SER A 150 17.55 -11.44 -10.97
N ASP A 151 17.92 -12.55 -10.33
CA ASP A 151 17.13 -13.77 -10.43
C ASP A 151 15.90 -13.66 -9.53
N GLY A 152 14.73 -13.94 -10.10
CA GLY A 152 13.46 -13.80 -9.37
C GLY A 152 12.95 -12.37 -9.28
N LYS A 153 13.61 -11.39 -9.92
CA LYS A 153 13.12 -10.01 -9.98
C LYS A 153 11.78 -9.96 -10.73
N VAL A 154 10.79 -9.33 -10.11
CA VAL A 154 9.50 -9.03 -10.74
C VAL A 154 9.32 -7.52 -10.76
N GLU A 155 9.08 -6.98 -11.95
CA GLU A 155 8.74 -5.57 -12.10
C GLU A 155 7.34 -5.33 -11.56
N PHE A 156 7.15 -4.23 -10.83
CA PHE A 156 5.83 -3.86 -10.36
C PHE A 156 5.03 -3.18 -11.48
N ILE A 157 3.72 -3.26 -11.38
CA ILE A 157 2.77 -2.60 -12.28
C ILE A 157 1.95 -1.61 -11.46
N LEU A 158 1.70 -0.43 -12.03
CA LEU A 158 0.84 0.58 -11.44
C LEU A 158 -0.57 0.44 -12.03
N TYR A 159 -1.55 0.26 -11.16
CA TYR A 159 -2.96 0.20 -11.54
C TYR A 159 -3.73 1.41 -11.00
N SER A 160 -4.36 2.15 -11.89
CA SER A 160 -5.36 3.20 -11.63
C SER A 160 -6.73 2.73 -12.14
N ALA A 161 -7.77 3.54 -11.97
CA ALA A 161 -9.08 3.28 -12.57
C ALA A 161 -9.04 3.13 -14.11
N GLU A 162 -8.00 3.66 -14.77
CA GLU A 162 -7.88 3.69 -16.23
C GLU A 162 -7.35 2.39 -16.84
N ASN A 163 -6.71 1.53 -16.04
CA ASN A 163 -6.06 0.31 -16.52
C ASN A 163 -6.29 -0.90 -15.60
N VAL A 164 -7.28 -0.82 -14.71
CA VAL A 164 -7.55 -1.85 -13.68
C VAL A 164 -8.16 -3.14 -14.23
N ASP A 165 -8.60 -3.15 -15.48
CA ASP A 165 -9.19 -4.30 -16.16
C ASP A 165 -8.21 -4.97 -17.13
#